data_AF-A0A7Y2DZD6-F1
#
_entry.id   AF-A0A7Y2DZD6-F1
#
_cell.length_a   1.000
_cell.length_b   1.000
_cell.length_c   1.000
_cell.angle_alpha   90.00
_cell.angle_beta   90.00
_cell.angle_gamma   90.00
#
_symmetry.space_group_name_H-M   'P 1'
#
loop_
_entity.id
_entity.type
_entity.pdbx_description
1 polymer ?
#
loop_
_entity_poly.entity_id
_entity_poly.type
_entity_poly.pdbx_seq_one_letter_code
_entity_poly.pdbx_strand_id
1 'polypeptide(L)'
;MRSTNFLSLFAVMLFLATSVSYAQDKVEKIDRPPKKGPKQSIADTLYKTAKEKGGAEAITEYRKLKSEDKGKYDFSEGELKRLGDKLLRSERTEDAIEIFKLNVEMFPKSSNAYDSLGEAYLADGQLGMGLENFKKALALDPKNKNAAMYVERLEKAGVKKDTKLPKPPKESNDNKSGSAKAVELLKREGKLYESYAGKYEFLNSQLVITTEADRLFVQFAKDKKRELKPLSDTSFSISPIDSIIFSVDSSGKVTGLTIKHHVHKVFAKKIE
;
A
#
# COMPACT_ATOMS: atom_id res chain seq x y z
N MET A 1 30.69 2.72 96.69
CA MET A 1 30.98 1.74 95.61
C MET A 1 29.73 0.89 95.37
N ARG A 2 29.33 0.75 94.10
CA ARG A 2 28.24 -0.10 93.57
C ARG A 2 26.79 0.32 93.88
N SER A 3 26.20 1.09 92.97
CA SER A 3 24.77 0.95 92.64
C SER A 3 24.67 0.27 91.26
N THR A 4 23.84 -0.77 91.21
CA THR A 4 23.56 -1.64 90.07
C THR A 4 22.44 -1.05 89.21
N ASN A 5 22.67 -0.99 87.90
CA ASN A 5 21.66 -0.73 86.89
C ASN A 5 20.64 -1.89 86.82
N PHE A 6 19.36 -1.57 86.97
CA PHE A 6 18.26 -2.41 86.49
C PHE A 6 17.12 -1.50 86.04
N LEU A 7 17.25 -0.91 84.83
CA LEU A 7 16.10 -0.40 84.09
C LEU A 7 15.79 -1.37 82.95
N SER A 8 14.87 -2.27 83.27
CA SER A 8 13.80 -2.84 82.43
C SER A 8 14.00 -2.79 80.91
N LEU A 9 14.41 -3.94 80.37
CA LEU A 9 14.43 -4.29 78.95
C LEU A 9 13.02 -4.62 78.40
N PHE A 10 11.96 -3.94 78.88
CA PHE A 10 10.57 -4.31 78.56
C PHE A 10 9.78 -3.25 77.77
N ALA A 11 10.41 -2.17 77.31
CA ALA A 11 9.73 -1.10 76.56
C ALA A 11 9.99 -1.08 75.04
N VAL A 12 10.84 -1.97 74.50
CA VAL A 12 11.17 -1.97 73.06
C VAL A 12 10.51 -3.14 72.30
N MET A 13 9.94 -4.13 72.99
CA MET A 13 9.23 -5.26 72.39
C MET A 13 7.70 -5.10 72.36
N LEU A 14 7.15 -3.87 72.37
CA LEU A 14 5.71 -3.65 72.15
C LEU A 14 5.37 -2.69 71.01
N PHE A 15 6.38 -2.14 70.32
CA PHE A 15 6.17 -1.28 69.13
C PHE A 15 6.51 -1.96 67.79
N LEU A 16 7.07 -3.17 67.83
CA LEU A 16 7.34 -3.97 66.61
C LEU A 16 6.29 -5.07 66.35
N ALA A 17 5.40 -5.36 67.31
CA ALA A 17 4.36 -6.38 67.11
C ALA A 17 3.07 -5.83 66.46
N THR A 18 2.78 -4.52 66.61
CA THR A 18 1.58 -3.90 66.02
C THR A 18 1.79 -3.43 64.59
N SER A 19 3.03 -3.15 64.17
CA SER A 19 3.35 -2.76 62.79
C SER A 19 3.48 -3.95 61.83
N VAL A 20 3.79 -5.15 62.34
CA VAL A 20 3.82 -6.39 61.54
C VAL A 20 2.40 -6.93 61.32
N SER A 21 1.53 -6.89 62.34
CA SER A 21 0.14 -7.36 62.22
C SER A 21 -0.74 -6.47 61.34
N TYR A 22 -0.46 -5.17 61.24
CA TYR A 22 -1.22 -4.24 60.38
C TYR A 22 -0.84 -4.36 58.89
N ALA A 23 0.35 -4.90 58.58
CA ALA A 23 0.84 -5.05 57.22
C ALA A 23 0.55 -6.43 56.59
N GLN A 24 0.20 -7.45 57.39
CA GLN A 24 -0.09 -8.80 56.89
C GLN A 24 -1.56 -9.02 56.47
N ASP A 25 -2.50 -8.21 56.94
CA ASP A 25 -3.95 -8.42 56.68
C ASP A 25 -4.50 -7.77 55.40
N LYS A 26 -3.66 -7.12 54.58
CA LYS A 26 -4.09 -6.54 53.28
C LYS A 26 -3.11 -6.77 52.13
N VAL A 27 -2.48 -7.94 52.08
CA VAL A 27 -2.04 -8.48 50.77
C VAL A 27 -3.25 -9.16 50.14
N GLU A 28 -4.27 -8.35 49.83
CA GLU A 28 -5.26 -8.72 48.85
C GLU A 28 -4.44 -8.96 47.57
N LYS A 29 -4.31 -10.22 47.16
CA LYS A 29 -3.82 -10.54 45.83
C LYS A 29 -4.76 -9.80 44.89
N ILE A 30 -4.33 -8.63 44.42
CA ILE A 30 -4.96 -7.97 43.30
C ILE A 30 -4.73 -8.98 42.17
N ASP A 31 -5.72 -9.84 41.97
CA ASP A 31 -5.83 -10.72 40.82
C ASP A 31 -6.08 -9.81 39.62
N ARG A 32 -5.03 -9.06 39.26
CA ARG A 32 -5.04 -8.26 38.05
C ARG A 32 -5.16 -9.31 36.96
N PRO A 33 -6.26 -9.32 36.18
CA PRO A 33 -6.37 -10.26 35.08
C PRO A 33 -5.09 -10.14 34.26
N PRO A 34 -4.49 -11.27 33.84
CA PRO A 34 -3.20 -11.26 33.15
C PRO A 34 -3.27 -10.22 32.05
N LYS A 35 -2.28 -9.30 32.02
CA LYS A 35 -2.18 -8.29 30.96
C LYS A 35 -2.34 -9.01 29.63
N LYS A 36 -3.49 -8.81 28.96
CA LYS A 36 -3.73 -9.42 27.65
C LYS A 36 -2.57 -8.98 26.76
N GLY A 37 -1.82 -9.96 26.25
CA GLY A 37 -0.73 -9.70 25.31
C GLY A 37 -1.24 -8.94 24.07
N PRO A 38 -0.34 -8.37 23.26
CA PRO A 38 -0.74 -7.67 22.05
C PRO A 38 -1.57 -8.61 21.17
N LYS A 39 -2.70 -8.10 20.67
CA LYS A 39 -3.54 -8.84 19.74
C LYS A 39 -2.75 -9.21 18.49
N GLN A 40 -3.01 -10.39 17.94
CA GLN A 40 -2.36 -10.86 16.72
C GLN A 40 -2.86 -10.06 15.51
N SER A 41 -1.99 -9.84 14.53
CA SER A 41 -2.36 -9.19 13.27
C SER A 41 -3.33 -10.09 12.48
N ILE A 42 -4.56 -9.61 12.26
CA ILE A 42 -5.49 -10.29 11.35
C ILE A 42 -4.97 -10.18 9.91
N ALA A 43 -4.26 -9.10 9.57
CA ALA A 43 -3.70 -8.90 8.23
C ALA A 43 -2.70 -10.00 7.86
N ASP A 44 -1.82 -10.38 8.79
CA ASP A 44 -0.80 -11.41 8.53
C ASP A 44 -1.42 -12.81 8.39
N THR A 45 -2.51 -13.08 9.11
CA THR A 45 -3.26 -14.34 9.00
C THR A 45 -3.98 -14.41 7.66
N LEU A 46 -4.78 -13.39 7.34
CA LEU A 46 -5.59 -13.35 6.14
C LEU A 46 -4.78 -13.19 4.86
N TYR A 47 -3.58 -12.59 4.93
CA TYR A 47 -2.70 -12.51 3.76
C TYR A 47 -2.26 -13.91 3.28
N LYS A 48 -2.07 -14.88 4.19
CA LYS A 48 -1.77 -16.27 3.83
C LYS A 48 -2.95 -16.92 3.12
N THR A 49 -4.14 -16.81 3.69
CA THR A 49 -5.38 -17.32 3.09
C THR A 49 -5.67 -16.68 1.75
N ALA A 50 -5.53 -15.35 1.65
CA ALA A 50 -5.63 -14.67 0.39
C ALA A 50 -4.64 -15.27 -0.61
N LYS A 51 -3.35 -15.39 -0.26
CA LYS A 51 -2.31 -15.97 -1.12
C LYS A 51 -2.66 -17.35 -1.67
N GLU A 52 -3.19 -18.22 -0.82
CA GLU A 52 -3.47 -19.62 -1.17
C GLU A 52 -4.82 -19.84 -1.85
N LYS A 53 -5.85 -19.08 -1.45
CA LYS A 53 -7.25 -19.38 -1.77
C LYS A 53 -8.01 -18.26 -2.45
N GLY A 54 -7.59 -17.00 -2.26
CA GLY A 54 -8.27 -15.83 -2.82
C GLY A 54 -8.79 -14.87 -1.76
N GLY A 55 -9.09 -13.64 -2.19
CA GLY A 55 -9.60 -12.58 -1.32
C GLY A 55 -10.99 -12.89 -0.76
N ALA A 56 -11.84 -13.60 -1.53
CA ALA A 56 -13.16 -14.01 -1.07
C ALA A 56 -13.08 -14.94 0.15
N GLU A 57 -12.19 -15.92 0.12
CA GLU A 57 -11.94 -16.84 1.23
C GLU A 57 -11.34 -16.10 2.43
N ALA A 58 -10.44 -15.14 2.20
CA ALA A 58 -9.92 -14.29 3.26
C ALA A 58 -11.02 -13.44 3.94
N ILE A 59 -12.02 -12.97 3.18
CA ILE A 59 -13.18 -12.25 3.76
C ILE A 59 -14.08 -13.19 4.57
N THR A 60 -14.33 -14.40 4.08
CA THR A 60 -15.06 -15.41 4.84
C THR A 60 -14.35 -15.73 6.15
N GLU A 61 -13.04 -15.92 6.12
CA GLU A 61 -12.24 -16.16 7.32
C GLU A 61 -12.22 -14.94 8.26
N TYR A 62 -12.10 -13.72 7.73
CA TYR A 62 -12.19 -12.50 8.54
C TYR A 62 -13.50 -12.47 9.34
N ARG A 63 -14.63 -12.73 8.68
CA ARG A 63 -15.95 -12.69 9.32
C ARG A 63 -16.07 -13.77 10.41
N LYS A 64 -15.57 -14.98 10.15
CA LYS A 64 -15.50 -16.07 11.13
C LYS A 64 -14.62 -15.71 12.34
N LEU A 65 -13.39 -15.27 12.11
CA LEU A 65 -12.46 -14.90 13.19
C LEU A 65 -12.99 -13.70 13.99
N LYS A 66 -13.68 -12.76 13.33
CA LYS A 66 -14.33 -11.64 14.00
C LYS A 66 -15.54 -12.06 14.82
N SER A 67 -16.21 -13.18 14.53
CA SER A 67 -17.28 -13.69 15.40
C SER A 67 -16.73 -14.54 16.55
N GLU A 68 -15.78 -15.42 16.28
CA GLU A 68 -15.32 -16.46 17.21
C GLU A 68 -14.14 -16.00 18.09
N ASP A 69 -13.23 -15.18 17.54
CA ASP A 69 -11.90 -14.91 18.10
C ASP A 69 -11.61 -13.40 18.31
N LYS A 70 -12.63 -12.59 18.62
CA LYS A 70 -12.52 -11.12 18.80
C LYS A 70 -11.39 -10.65 19.74
N GLY A 71 -11.09 -11.46 20.75
CA GLY A 71 -10.07 -11.17 21.76
C GLY A 71 -8.64 -11.46 21.29
N LYS A 72 -8.47 -12.35 20.30
CA LYS A 72 -7.18 -12.86 19.83
C LYS A 72 -6.56 -11.96 18.77
N TYR A 73 -7.35 -11.46 17.83
CA TYR A 73 -6.86 -10.66 16.71
C TYR A 73 -7.24 -9.19 16.82
N ASP A 74 -6.41 -8.33 16.23
CA ASP A 74 -6.74 -6.94 15.97
C ASP A 74 -7.55 -6.85 14.67
N PHE A 75 -8.77 -6.29 14.78
CA PHE A 75 -9.67 -6.09 13.65
C PHE A 75 -9.83 -4.60 13.33
N SER A 76 -8.83 -3.79 13.69
CA SER A 76 -8.80 -2.36 13.39
C SER A 76 -8.81 -2.09 11.88
N GLU A 77 -9.26 -0.89 11.51
CA GLU A 77 -9.23 -0.40 10.13
C GLU A 77 -7.81 -0.49 9.53
N GLY A 78 -6.80 -0.18 10.36
CA GLY A 78 -5.40 -0.22 9.96
C GLY A 78 -4.93 -1.62 9.55
N GLU A 79 -5.50 -2.68 10.12
CA GLU A 79 -5.17 -4.05 9.76
C GLU A 79 -5.76 -4.45 8.40
N LEU A 80 -7.02 -4.10 8.12
CA LEU A 80 -7.59 -4.31 6.78
C LEU A 80 -6.84 -3.49 5.73
N LYS A 81 -6.43 -2.26 6.07
CA LYS A 81 -5.57 -1.45 5.20
C LYS A 81 -4.24 -2.14 4.93
N ARG A 82 -3.55 -2.61 5.98
CA ARG A 82 -2.27 -3.32 5.88
C ARG A 82 -2.38 -4.57 5.00
N LEU A 83 -3.47 -5.32 5.11
CA LEU A 83 -3.74 -6.49 4.25
C LEU A 83 -3.89 -6.08 2.78
N GLY A 84 -4.74 -5.08 2.50
CA GLY A 84 -4.93 -4.57 1.14
C GLY A 84 -3.61 -4.05 0.53
N ASP A 85 -2.82 -3.29 1.28
CA ASP A 85 -1.51 -2.79 0.85
C ASP A 85 -0.53 -3.94 0.53
N LYS A 86 -0.54 -5.02 1.31
CA LYS A 86 0.28 -6.21 1.05
C LYS A 86 -0.15 -6.92 -0.23
N LEU A 87 -1.46 -6.99 -0.49
CA LEU A 87 -2.00 -7.58 -1.71
C LEU A 87 -1.64 -6.73 -2.95
N LEU A 88 -1.76 -5.40 -2.88
CA LEU A 88 -1.30 -4.49 -3.95
C LEU A 88 0.18 -4.68 -4.27
N ARG A 89 1.05 -4.73 -3.25
CA ARG A 89 2.49 -5.00 -3.44
C ARG A 89 2.79 -6.38 -4.02
N SER A 90 1.86 -7.32 -3.90
CA SER A 90 1.97 -8.68 -4.44
C SER A 90 1.28 -8.83 -5.80
N GLU A 91 0.87 -7.71 -6.43
CA GLU A 91 0.13 -7.67 -7.69
C GLU A 91 -1.21 -8.42 -7.67
N ARG A 92 -1.75 -8.61 -6.47
CA ARG A 92 -3.04 -9.23 -6.16
C ARG A 92 -4.12 -8.17 -6.10
N THR A 93 -4.23 -7.36 -7.15
CA THR A 93 -5.03 -6.12 -7.13
C THR A 93 -6.50 -6.38 -6.94
N GLU A 94 -7.06 -7.38 -7.60
CA GLU A 94 -8.48 -7.75 -7.47
C GLU A 94 -8.82 -8.14 -6.03
N ASP A 95 -7.97 -8.91 -5.36
CA ASP A 95 -8.20 -9.27 -3.96
C ASP A 95 -8.01 -8.10 -3.01
N ALA A 96 -7.05 -7.21 -3.30
CA ALA A 96 -6.88 -5.98 -2.53
C ALA A 96 -8.17 -5.14 -2.57
N ILE A 97 -8.78 -5.00 -3.74
CA ILE A 97 -10.06 -4.29 -3.90
C ILE A 97 -11.14 -4.92 -3.00
N GLU A 98 -11.28 -6.24 -2.99
CA GLU A 98 -12.26 -6.91 -2.12
C GLU A 98 -11.99 -6.67 -0.63
N ILE A 99 -10.72 -6.71 -0.20
CA ILE A 99 -10.35 -6.38 1.19
C ILE A 99 -10.63 -4.90 1.52
N PHE A 100 -10.38 -3.97 0.61
CA PHE A 100 -10.68 -2.56 0.86
C PHE A 100 -12.18 -2.26 0.83
N LYS A 101 -12.97 -2.98 0.03
CA LYS A 101 -14.45 -2.96 0.13
C LYS A 101 -14.92 -3.44 1.49
N LEU A 102 -14.34 -4.52 2.01
CA LEU A 102 -14.59 -4.97 3.39
C LEU A 102 -14.18 -3.90 4.41
N ASN A 103 -13.08 -3.18 4.19
CA ASN A 103 -12.67 -2.08 5.07
C ASN A 103 -13.72 -0.97 5.12
N VAL A 104 -14.24 -0.56 3.96
CA VAL A 104 -15.36 0.40 3.88
C VAL A 104 -16.64 -0.14 4.53
N GLU A 105 -16.95 -1.43 4.37
CA GLU A 105 -18.09 -2.09 5.03
C GLU A 105 -17.98 -2.02 6.57
N MET A 106 -16.78 -2.27 7.10
CA MET A 106 -16.52 -2.30 8.54
C MET A 106 -16.34 -0.91 9.16
N PHE A 107 -15.89 0.06 8.36
CA PHE A 107 -15.55 1.42 8.79
C PHE A 107 -16.14 2.48 7.84
N PRO A 108 -17.48 2.56 7.68
CA PRO A 108 -18.13 3.36 6.64
C PRO A 108 -18.01 4.88 6.82
N LYS A 109 -17.47 5.35 7.95
CA LYS A 109 -17.19 6.76 8.25
C LYS A 109 -15.71 7.11 8.18
N SER A 110 -14.85 6.17 7.79
CA SER A 110 -13.41 6.40 7.70
C SER A 110 -13.02 6.97 6.34
N SER A 111 -12.48 8.19 6.34
CA SER A 111 -11.87 8.76 5.12
C SER A 111 -10.75 7.86 4.57
N ASN A 112 -9.91 7.30 5.44
CA ASN A 112 -8.79 6.45 5.06
C ASN A 112 -9.22 5.14 4.39
N ALA A 113 -10.36 4.56 4.80
CA ALA A 113 -10.89 3.35 4.16
C ALA A 113 -11.31 3.61 2.70
N TYR A 114 -11.99 4.73 2.45
CA TYR A 114 -12.34 5.13 1.08
C TYR A 114 -11.12 5.55 0.26
N ASP A 115 -10.17 6.28 0.87
CA ASP A 115 -8.89 6.64 0.22
C ASP A 115 -8.13 5.39 -0.26
N SER A 116 -8.01 4.38 0.60
CA SER A 116 -7.33 3.13 0.27
C SER A 116 -8.06 2.32 -0.81
N LEU A 117 -9.40 2.31 -0.78
CA LEU A 117 -10.21 1.70 -1.84
C LEU A 117 -10.05 2.45 -3.17
N GLY A 118 -9.96 3.78 -3.12
CA GLY A 118 -9.66 4.63 -4.27
C GLY A 118 -8.33 4.26 -4.91
N GLU A 119 -7.27 4.15 -4.10
CA GLU A 119 -5.94 3.72 -4.55
C GLU A 119 -5.93 2.34 -5.20
N ALA A 120 -6.67 1.37 -4.65
CA ALA A 120 -6.78 0.04 -5.21
C ALA A 120 -7.51 0.04 -6.57
N TYR A 121 -8.56 0.85 -6.72
CA TYR A 121 -9.19 1.06 -8.03
C TYR A 121 -8.25 1.73 -9.03
N LEU A 122 -7.42 2.69 -8.61
CA LEU A 122 -6.39 3.26 -9.48
C LEU A 122 -5.38 2.21 -9.93
N ALA A 123 -4.96 1.32 -9.02
CA ALA A 123 -4.05 0.23 -9.35
C ALA A 123 -4.65 -0.78 -10.35
N ASP A 124 -5.98 -0.96 -10.35
CA ASP A 124 -6.69 -1.78 -11.34
C ASP A 124 -7.02 -1.01 -12.64
N GLY A 125 -6.71 0.28 -12.69
CA GLY A 125 -7.06 1.18 -13.79
C GLY A 125 -8.52 1.63 -13.80
N GLN A 126 -9.33 1.32 -12.78
CA GLN A 126 -10.72 1.75 -12.65
C GLN A 126 -10.83 3.17 -12.09
N LEU A 127 -10.37 4.15 -12.87
CA LEU A 127 -10.17 5.51 -12.37
C LEU A 127 -11.45 6.23 -11.97
N GLY A 128 -12.55 5.97 -12.68
CA GLY A 128 -13.83 6.54 -12.29
C GLY A 128 -14.28 6.06 -10.91
N MET A 129 -14.12 4.76 -10.62
CA MET A 129 -14.36 4.23 -9.28
C MET A 129 -13.38 4.79 -8.25
N GLY A 130 -12.11 4.96 -8.62
CA GLY A 130 -11.11 5.62 -7.79
C GLY A 130 -11.55 7.04 -7.40
N LEU A 131 -11.92 7.86 -8.38
CA LEU A 131 -12.36 9.24 -8.20
C LEU A 131 -13.57 9.34 -7.24
N GLU A 132 -14.58 8.49 -7.41
CA GLU A 132 -15.76 8.48 -6.52
C GLU A 132 -15.36 8.18 -5.06
N ASN A 133 -14.43 7.25 -4.85
CA ASN A 133 -13.95 6.92 -3.52
C ASN A 133 -13.10 8.04 -2.91
N PHE A 134 -12.22 8.70 -3.69
CA PHE A 134 -11.49 9.87 -3.18
C PHE A 134 -12.41 11.04 -2.87
N LYS A 135 -13.45 11.30 -3.69
CA LYS A 135 -14.48 12.30 -3.37
C LYS A 135 -15.17 11.98 -2.06
N LYS A 136 -15.51 10.70 -1.82
CA LYS A 136 -16.12 10.27 -0.57
C LYS A 136 -15.17 10.42 0.62
N ALA A 137 -13.89 10.06 0.45
CA ALA A 137 -12.86 10.26 1.46
C ALA A 137 -12.71 11.74 1.84
N LEU A 138 -12.68 12.63 0.85
CA LEU A 138 -12.56 14.08 1.04
C LEU A 138 -13.82 14.69 1.67
N ALA A 139 -15.00 14.17 1.36
CA ALA A 139 -16.25 14.59 2.01
C ALA A 139 -16.31 14.18 3.49
N LEU A 140 -15.67 13.06 3.87
CA LEU A 140 -15.58 12.60 5.27
C LEU A 140 -14.49 13.33 6.05
N ASP A 141 -13.35 13.60 5.42
CA ASP A 141 -12.26 14.41 5.97
C ASP A 141 -11.70 15.35 4.90
N PRO A 142 -12.10 16.64 4.92
CA PRO A 142 -11.57 17.66 4.02
C PRO A 142 -10.06 17.88 4.11
N LYS A 143 -9.39 17.36 5.16
CA LYS A 143 -7.94 17.46 5.33
C LYS A 143 -7.18 16.27 4.75
N ASN A 144 -7.87 15.28 4.16
CA ASN A 144 -7.22 14.17 3.47
C ASN A 144 -6.52 14.67 2.20
N LYS A 145 -5.22 14.95 2.32
CA LYS A 145 -4.39 15.50 1.25
C LYS A 145 -4.24 14.55 0.06
N ASN A 146 -4.21 13.23 0.30
CA ASN A 146 -4.08 12.24 -0.76
C ASN A 146 -5.33 12.23 -1.64
N ALA A 147 -6.50 12.16 -1.00
CA ALA A 147 -7.79 12.25 -1.66
C ALA A 147 -7.93 13.57 -2.44
N ALA A 148 -7.60 14.72 -1.83
CA ALA A 148 -7.64 16.02 -2.50
C ALA A 148 -6.77 16.05 -3.76
N MET A 149 -5.52 15.55 -3.66
CA MET A 149 -4.59 15.46 -4.79
C MET A 149 -5.15 14.59 -5.93
N TYR A 150 -5.69 13.41 -5.62
CA TYR A 150 -6.24 12.52 -6.64
C TYR A 150 -7.53 13.06 -7.26
N VAL A 151 -8.41 13.68 -6.47
CA VAL A 151 -9.61 14.36 -7.01
C VAL A 151 -9.20 15.43 -8.01
N GLU A 152 -8.30 16.34 -7.64
CA GLU A 152 -7.83 17.41 -8.53
C GLU A 152 -7.24 16.85 -9.83
N ARG A 153 -6.34 15.87 -9.73
CA ARG A 153 -5.66 15.28 -10.90
C ARG A 153 -6.64 14.58 -11.83
N LEU A 154 -7.54 13.77 -11.30
CA LEU A 154 -8.47 12.96 -12.09
C LEU A 154 -9.56 13.85 -12.70
N GLU A 155 -10.05 14.87 -12.00
CA GLU A 155 -11.01 15.84 -12.55
C GLU A 155 -10.38 16.69 -13.65
N LYS A 156 -9.14 17.16 -13.45
CA LYS A 156 -8.41 17.89 -14.49
C LYS A 156 -8.18 17.04 -15.75
N ALA A 157 -8.03 15.73 -15.59
CA ALA A 157 -7.94 14.77 -16.70
C ALA A 157 -9.30 14.42 -17.32
N GLY A 158 -10.41 14.98 -16.82
CA GLY A 158 -11.75 14.72 -17.34
C GLY A 158 -12.25 13.29 -17.10
N VAL A 159 -11.74 12.61 -16.06
CA VAL A 159 -12.13 11.25 -15.71
C VAL A 159 -13.62 11.19 -15.37
N LYS A 160 -14.34 10.30 -16.03
CA LYS A 160 -15.76 9.98 -15.77
C LYS A 160 -15.85 8.68 -14.97
N LYS A 161 -17.02 8.43 -14.36
CA LYS A 161 -17.27 7.27 -13.49
C LYS A 161 -16.96 5.91 -14.13
N ASP A 162 -17.16 5.79 -15.44
CA ASP A 162 -16.92 4.61 -16.26
C ASP A 162 -15.52 4.56 -16.88
N THR A 163 -14.69 5.56 -16.65
CA THR A 163 -13.32 5.62 -17.19
C THR A 163 -12.48 4.50 -16.58
N LYS A 164 -12.10 3.56 -17.45
CA LYS A 164 -11.18 2.48 -17.14
C LYS A 164 -9.98 2.54 -18.09
N LEU A 165 -8.79 2.52 -17.52
CA LEU A 165 -7.57 2.43 -18.31
C LEU A 165 -7.40 1.03 -18.90
N PRO A 166 -6.85 0.93 -20.13
CA PRO A 166 -6.33 -0.33 -20.60
C PRO A 166 -5.32 -0.87 -19.59
N LYS A 167 -5.47 -2.14 -19.21
CA LYS A 167 -4.43 -2.83 -18.45
C LYS A 167 -3.21 -2.96 -19.37
N PRO A 168 -1.97 -2.87 -18.83
CA PRO A 168 -0.82 -3.28 -19.60
C PRO A 168 -1.06 -4.71 -20.11
N PRO A 169 -0.55 -5.05 -21.31
CA PRO A 169 -0.57 -6.44 -21.77
C PRO A 169 -0.08 -7.32 -20.62
N LYS A 170 -0.77 -8.44 -20.33
CA LYS A 170 -0.27 -9.39 -19.32
C LYS A 170 1.20 -9.64 -19.67
N GLU A 171 2.10 -9.39 -18.72
CA GLU A 171 3.48 -9.83 -18.84
C GLU A 171 3.38 -11.34 -19.03
N SER A 172 3.50 -11.81 -20.28
CA SER A 172 3.78 -13.21 -20.48
C SER A 172 5.10 -13.44 -19.76
N ASN A 173 5.23 -14.54 -19.02
CA ASN A 173 6.54 -14.95 -18.52
C ASN A 173 7.56 -15.15 -19.68
N ASP A 174 7.08 -15.11 -20.92
CA ASP A 174 7.84 -15.05 -22.17
C ASP A 174 8.42 -13.65 -22.50
N ASN A 175 8.09 -12.58 -21.77
CA ASN A 175 8.62 -11.22 -22.00
C ASN A 175 10.03 -10.98 -21.45
N LYS A 176 10.71 -12.01 -20.90
CA LYS A 176 12.18 -12.03 -20.95
C LYS A 176 12.71 -12.30 -22.37
N SER A 177 11.86 -12.79 -23.28
CA SER A 177 12.25 -13.39 -24.56
C SER A 177 11.60 -12.77 -25.80
N GLY A 178 10.52 -11.98 -25.71
CA GLY A 178 9.98 -11.26 -26.87
C GLY A 178 10.66 -9.90 -27.03
N SER A 179 11.84 -9.72 -27.62
CA SER A 179 12.68 -10.51 -28.50
C SER A 179 14.11 -10.21 -28.05
N ALA A 180 14.68 -10.96 -27.10
CA ALA A 180 16.03 -10.65 -26.58
C ALA A 180 17.03 -10.41 -27.73
N LYS A 181 16.86 -11.17 -28.82
CA LYS A 181 17.55 -10.99 -30.09
C LYS A 181 17.25 -9.67 -30.82
N ALA A 182 15.99 -9.21 -30.94
CA ALA A 182 15.71 -7.95 -31.63
C ALA A 182 16.05 -6.72 -30.75
N VAL A 183 15.83 -6.79 -29.43
CA VAL A 183 16.32 -5.76 -28.49
C VAL A 183 17.85 -5.69 -28.55
N GLU A 184 18.53 -6.82 -28.60
CA GLU A 184 19.99 -6.89 -28.77
C GLU A 184 20.45 -6.33 -30.13
N LEU A 185 19.74 -6.62 -31.23
CA LEU A 185 20.01 -6.04 -32.54
C LEU A 185 19.82 -4.51 -32.53
N LEU A 186 18.70 -4.02 -32.00
CA LEU A 186 18.44 -2.58 -31.85
C LEU A 186 19.50 -1.89 -30.99
N LYS A 187 19.99 -2.57 -29.95
CA LYS A 187 21.09 -2.08 -29.10
C LYS A 187 22.42 -2.01 -29.86
N ARG A 188 22.77 -3.05 -30.63
CA ARG A 188 23.99 -3.10 -31.44
C ARG A 188 24.00 -2.06 -32.56
N GLU A 189 22.84 -1.75 -33.11
CA GLU A 189 22.67 -0.73 -34.14
C GLU A 189 22.49 0.69 -33.58
N GLY A 190 22.47 0.88 -32.25
CA GLY A 190 22.25 2.19 -31.61
C GLY A 190 20.82 2.74 -31.71
N LYS A 191 19.86 1.95 -32.21
CA LYS A 191 18.48 2.37 -32.52
C LYS A 191 17.48 2.15 -31.38
N LEU A 192 17.91 1.59 -30.26
CA LEU A 192 17.01 1.22 -29.16
C LEU A 192 16.20 2.41 -28.65
N TYR A 193 16.85 3.54 -28.34
CA TYR A 193 16.17 4.71 -27.80
C TYR A 193 15.32 5.43 -28.85
N GLU A 194 15.73 5.42 -30.11
CA GLU A 194 14.91 5.93 -31.22
C GLU A 194 13.59 5.17 -31.33
N SER A 195 13.60 3.85 -31.09
CA SER A 195 12.37 3.03 -31.11
C SER A 195 11.37 3.43 -30.01
N TYR A 196 11.86 3.97 -28.89
CA TYR A 196 11.03 4.46 -27.78
C TYR A 196 10.50 5.88 -28.01
N ALA A 197 11.15 6.68 -28.85
CA ALA A 197 10.66 8.01 -29.20
C ALA A 197 9.26 7.93 -29.83
N GLY A 198 8.43 8.94 -29.54
CA GLY A 198 7.06 8.99 -30.01
C GLY A 198 6.10 9.64 -29.04
N LYS A 199 4.83 9.67 -29.42
CA LYS A 199 3.74 10.15 -28.56
C LYS A 199 3.00 8.97 -27.95
N TYR A 200 2.62 9.14 -26.69
CA TYR A 200 1.88 8.16 -25.94
C TYR A 200 0.67 8.80 -25.30
N GLU A 201 -0.47 8.12 -25.36
CA GLU A 201 -1.75 8.61 -24.86
C GLU A 201 -2.17 7.85 -23.60
N PHE A 202 -2.60 8.60 -22.58
CA PHE A 202 -3.22 8.11 -21.36
C PHE A 202 -4.20 9.17 -20.84
N LEU A 203 -5.40 8.78 -20.41
CA LEU A 203 -6.36 9.70 -19.78
C LEU A 203 -6.69 10.98 -20.55
N ASN A 204 -6.89 10.85 -21.87
CA ASN A 204 -7.10 11.99 -22.76
C ASN A 204 -5.97 13.04 -22.68
N SER A 205 -4.81 12.62 -22.16
CA SER A 205 -3.57 13.37 -22.04
C SER A 205 -2.50 12.64 -22.83
N GLN A 206 -1.40 13.34 -23.09
CA GLN A 206 -0.29 12.81 -23.85
C GLN A 206 1.02 13.07 -23.13
N LEU A 207 1.94 12.14 -23.32
CA LEU A 207 3.36 12.36 -23.07
C LEU A 207 4.14 12.11 -24.35
N VAL A 208 5.27 12.79 -24.45
CA VAL A 208 6.20 12.65 -25.56
C VAL A 208 7.50 12.08 -25.02
N ILE A 209 7.98 11.02 -25.67
CA ILE A 209 9.32 10.50 -25.48
C ILE A 209 10.19 11.02 -26.62
N THR A 210 11.33 11.60 -26.27
CA THR A 210 12.29 12.16 -27.23
C THR A 210 13.70 11.68 -26.93
N THR A 211 14.54 11.66 -27.95
CA THR A 211 15.96 11.33 -27.87
C THR A 211 16.82 12.59 -28.06
N GLU A 212 17.86 12.76 -27.25
CA GLU A 212 18.91 13.77 -27.47
C GLU A 212 20.28 13.20 -27.07
N ALA A 213 21.19 13.03 -28.04
CA ALA A 213 22.55 12.52 -27.81
C ALA A 213 22.55 11.24 -26.94
N ASP A 214 21.85 10.20 -27.40
CA ASP A 214 21.70 8.90 -26.73
C ASP A 214 21.08 8.96 -25.32
N ARG A 215 20.27 9.98 -25.03
CA ARG A 215 19.49 10.08 -23.79
C ARG A 215 18.01 10.16 -24.11
N LEU A 216 17.21 9.48 -23.30
CA LEU A 216 15.76 9.56 -23.37
C LEU A 216 15.24 10.64 -22.45
N PHE A 217 14.16 11.28 -22.89
CA PHE A 217 13.46 12.27 -22.11
C PHE A 217 11.96 12.09 -22.23
N VAL A 218 11.26 12.33 -21.13
CA VAL A 218 9.81 12.39 -21.08
C VAL A 218 9.35 13.84 -20.89
N GLN A 219 8.30 14.21 -21.60
CA GLN A 219 7.56 15.45 -21.40
C GLN A 219 6.07 15.14 -21.29
N PHE A 220 5.43 15.53 -20.19
CA PHE A 220 3.99 15.39 -20.00
C PHE A 220 3.30 16.68 -20.43
N ALA A 221 2.43 16.64 -21.45
CA ALA A 221 1.72 17.82 -21.96
C ALA A 221 2.62 19.09 -22.06
N LYS A 222 2.33 20.13 -21.26
CA LYS A 222 3.08 21.41 -21.22
C LYS A 222 4.16 21.46 -20.13
N ASP A 223 4.45 20.35 -19.46
CA ASP A 223 5.43 20.30 -18.38
C ASP A 223 6.87 20.41 -18.88
N LYS A 224 7.79 20.63 -17.94
CA LYS A 224 9.23 20.60 -18.21
C LYS A 224 9.66 19.18 -18.62
N LYS A 225 10.48 19.13 -19.67
CA LYS A 225 11.19 17.93 -20.11
C LYS A 225 12.07 17.37 -18.99
N ARG A 226 12.03 16.05 -18.77
CA ARG A 226 12.81 15.33 -17.76
C ARG A 226 13.59 14.19 -18.40
N GLU A 227 14.85 14.03 -17.99
CA GLU A 227 15.68 12.92 -18.45
C GLU A 227 15.23 11.61 -17.80
N LEU A 228 15.19 10.54 -18.61
CA LEU A 228 14.91 9.18 -18.18
C LEU A 228 16.23 8.46 -17.93
N LYS A 229 16.48 8.06 -16.67
CA LYS A 229 17.70 7.35 -16.29
C LYS A 229 17.52 5.84 -16.51
N PRO A 230 18.37 5.18 -17.31
CA PRO A 230 18.20 3.76 -17.60
C PRO A 230 18.36 2.90 -16.34
N LEU A 231 17.46 1.94 -16.17
CA LEU A 231 17.53 0.89 -15.14
C LEU A 231 17.72 -0.49 -15.81
N SER A 232 17.11 -0.67 -16.98
CA SER A 232 17.30 -1.80 -17.89
C SER A 232 17.11 -1.32 -19.32
N ASP A 233 17.12 -2.22 -20.31
CA ASP A 233 16.85 -1.86 -21.70
C ASP A 233 15.44 -1.26 -21.89
N THR A 234 14.43 -1.72 -21.13
CA THR A 234 13.03 -1.25 -21.24
C THR A 234 12.56 -0.41 -20.05
N SER A 235 13.31 -0.36 -18.94
CA SER A 235 12.90 0.32 -17.71
C SER A 235 13.78 1.52 -17.42
N PHE A 236 13.15 2.64 -17.08
CA PHE A 236 13.81 3.91 -16.83
C PHE A 236 13.22 4.59 -15.60
N SER A 237 14.06 5.23 -14.78
CA SER A 237 13.64 6.09 -13.68
C SER A 237 13.34 7.51 -14.19
N ILE A 238 12.22 8.06 -13.72
CA ILE A 238 11.88 9.49 -13.85
C ILE A 238 12.29 10.24 -12.56
N SER A 239 12.14 9.59 -11.41
CA SER A 239 12.45 10.08 -10.07
C SER A 239 12.80 8.89 -9.14
N PRO A 240 13.21 9.11 -7.87
CA PRO A 240 13.49 8.02 -6.93
C PRO A 240 12.33 7.03 -6.72
N ILE A 241 11.08 7.44 -6.97
CA ILE A 241 9.88 6.62 -6.77
C ILE A 241 9.08 6.38 -8.06
N ASP A 242 9.46 7.03 -9.16
CA ASP A 242 8.76 6.98 -10.44
C ASP A 242 9.60 6.30 -11.51
N SER A 243 8.96 5.44 -12.30
CA SER A 243 9.59 4.79 -13.44
C SER A 243 8.65 4.67 -14.64
N ILE A 244 9.26 4.52 -15.82
CA ILE A 244 8.61 4.15 -17.06
C ILE A 244 9.14 2.79 -17.48
N ILE A 245 8.23 1.90 -17.88
CA ILE A 245 8.56 0.59 -18.43
C ILE A 245 7.95 0.52 -19.83
N PHE A 246 8.78 0.49 -20.88
CA PHE A 246 8.33 0.35 -22.25
C PHE A 246 7.79 -1.06 -22.50
N SER A 247 6.64 -1.13 -23.16
CA SER A 247 6.00 -2.37 -23.59
C SER A 247 6.38 -2.65 -25.04
N VAL A 248 6.97 -3.82 -25.27
CA VAL A 248 7.44 -4.28 -26.57
C VAL A 248 6.70 -5.57 -26.89
N ASP A 249 6.19 -5.71 -28.11
CA ASP A 249 5.54 -6.95 -28.56
C ASP A 249 6.57 -8.00 -29.02
N SER A 250 6.07 -9.19 -29.40
CA SER A 250 6.90 -10.30 -29.86
C SER A 250 7.71 -10.00 -31.12
N SER A 251 7.32 -8.97 -31.89
CA SER A 251 8.05 -8.51 -33.08
C SER A 251 9.17 -7.52 -32.77
N GLY A 252 9.30 -7.08 -31.51
CA GLY A 252 10.25 -6.03 -31.11
C GLY A 252 9.70 -4.61 -31.28
N LYS A 253 8.41 -4.45 -31.59
CA LYS A 253 7.78 -3.14 -31.76
C LYS A 253 7.28 -2.61 -30.42
N VAL A 254 7.56 -1.33 -30.15
CA VAL A 254 7.07 -0.62 -28.97
C VAL A 254 5.58 -0.34 -29.14
N THR A 255 4.75 -0.89 -28.25
CA THR A 255 3.28 -0.76 -28.30
C THR A 255 2.74 0.27 -27.32
N GLY A 256 3.54 0.62 -26.31
CA GLY A 256 3.18 1.58 -25.28
C GLY A 256 4.22 1.62 -24.18
N LEU A 257 3.84 2.20 -23.05
CA LEU A 257 4.64 2.19 -21.84
C LEU A 257 3.76 2.18 -20.60
N THR A 258 4.32 1.75 -19.48
CA THR A 258 3.68 1.81 -18.17
C THR A 258 4.38 2.85 -17.31
N ILE A 259 3.65 3.87 -16.87
CA ILE A 259 4.09 4.82 -15.85
C ILE A 259 3.83 4.18 -14.49
N LYS A 260 4.86 3.99 -13.70
CA LYS A 260 4.78 3.42 -12.35
C LYS A 260 5.09 4.49 -11.31
N HIS A 261 4.13 4.72 -10.41
CA HIS A 261 4.25 5.60 -9.25
C HIS A 261 3.86 4.79 -8.01
N HIS A 262 4.83 4.46 -7.15
CA HIS A 262 4.62 3.51 -6.03
C HIS A 262 4.01 2.17 -6.51
N VAL A 263 2.77 1.88 -6.09
CA VAL A 263 2.00 0.67 -6.46
C VAL A 263 1.11 0.89 -7.68
N HIS A 264 0.95 2.14 -8.13
CA HIS A 264 0.10 2.49 -9.25
C HIS A 264 0.83 2.27 -10.57
N LYS A 265 0.12 1.70 -11.54
CA LYS A 265 0.59 1.47 -12.90
C LYS A 265 -0.42 2.06 -13.87
N VAL A 266 0.02 2.95 -14.74
CA VAL A 266 -0.81 3.57 -15.79
C VAL A 266 -0.21 3.21 -17.14
N PHE A 267 -0.95 2.44 -17.94
CA PHE A 267 -0.55 2.15 -19.30
C PHE A 267 -0.87 3.33 -20.22
N ALA A 268 0.11 3.77 -20.99
CA ALA A 268 0.00 4.75 -22.04
C ALA A 268 0.27 4.08 -23.39
N LYS A 269 -0.70 4.13 -24.29
CA LYS A 269 -0.59 3.49 -25.61
C LYS A 269 0.29 4.35 -26.51
N LYS A 270 1.21 3.74 -27.27
CA LYS A 270 1.95 4.46 -28.32
C LYS A 270 1.00 4.81 -29.46
N ILE A 271 0.96 6.08 -29.85
CA ILE A 271 0.05 6.58 -30.89
C ILE A 271 0.79 7.15 -32.11
N GLU A 272 2.04 7.58 -31.95
CA GLU A 272 2.95 8.06 -33.00
C GLU A 272 4.37 7.61 -32.69
#